data_AF-A0A2E9QYM7-F1
#
_entry.id   AF-A0A2E9QYM7-F1
#
_cell.length_a   1.000
_cell.length_b   1.000
_cell.length_c   1.000
_cell.angle_alpha   90.00
_cell.angle_beta   90.00
_cell.angle_gamma   90.00
#
_symmetry.space_group_name_H-M   'P 1'
#
loop_
_entity.id
_entity.type
_entity.pdbx_description
1 polymer ?
#
loop_
_entity_poly.entity_id
_entity_poly.type
_entity_poly.pdbx_seq_one_letter_code
_entity_poly.pdbx_strand_id
1 'polypeptide(L)'
;MVVIIHPLPHGCQRPVSTTPHITDHLRSSSFQKHAVLTMRRPFFTHTGEPMVEQPFAILREVLTGEPSFYRWSNLLDILFDWPDSSSFSLAFQYAEEHLQTWPDELRLISPWLLAELSGRRKRKKFELRHPLWQLARSLAFGGGLDFDWKHLRQFEQLKILRLWHTPADEVDWKVIAGFSQLEELSLEHLTPPASAVEWGRLEEIPQLKRLYLKDVPFKHVQWSSISQLRGLEELQLDHLMMTEIDWQALGRLTGLKKLSLQRLRIDLFDWSSLLALPQLESLHLEELLRCHVDWDTLSTLKRLKHFTLRELPVGDFSWQAVGELEALHTLHLEHLPITAVDWDALDHLSSLRSLYLCELPLQSLGDMSTLLPLRELGLVRCALRSCTIPPGLSRLRALDLSGNRSLSYLDVREAQELQTLSLQECRVLREIRGATSILYGQSTEDAPTHPHFVVIAGEELGRAFSVEGNCVFGRVGGEKHGDPIEGSFFEMKCMSISPVHCRVDRTGDVFIIRDLQSLEGTSLNGERVTEAVLRHGDCVELGRILLQWRQPS
;
A
#
# COMPACT_ATOMS: atom_id res chain seq x y z
N MET A 1 7.90 -3.68 -0.82
CA MET A 1 7.26 -2.58 -1.55
C MET A 1 6.00 -2.21 -0.76
N VAL A 2 6.16 -1.36 0.24
CA VAL A 2 5.11 -0.99 1.20
C VAL A 2 4.36 0.20 0.61
N VAL A 3 3.06 0.05 0.35
CA VAL A 3 2.20 1.13 -0.14
C VAL A 3 1.79 1.98 1.06
N ILE A 4 2.38 3.17 1.18
CA ILE A 4 2.02 4.18 2.19
C ILE A 4 0.79 4.94 1.67
N ILE A 5 -0.36 4.78 2.33
CA ILE A 5 -1.60 5.53 2.05
C ILE A 5 -1.70 6.66 3.08
N HIS A 6 -1.59 7.92 2.64
CA HIS A 6 -1.77 9.13 3.46
C HIS A 6 -3.23 9.65 3.40
N PRO A 7 -3.83 10.13 4.51
CA PRO A 7 -5.18 10.71 4.54
C PRO A 7 -5.19 12.23 4.26
N LEU A 8 -6.29 12.72 3.65
CA LEU A 8 -6.57 14.14 3.33
C LEU A 8 -7.12 14.92 4.55
N PRO A 9 -6.91 16.25 4.68
CA PRO A 9 -7.36 17.04 5.84
C PRO A 9 -8.76 17.67 5.67
N HIS A 10 -9.55 17.70 6.76
CA HIS A 10 -10.91 18.27 6.84
C HIS A 10 -10.98 19.67 7.49
N GLY A 11 -11.97 20.46 7.04
CA GLY A 11 -12.74 21.48 7.77
C GLY A 11 -14.01 21.75 6.94
N CYS A 12 -15.26 21.80 7.43
CA CYS A 12 -15.77 22.26 8.71
C CYS A 12 -17.20 21.70 8.97
N GLN A 13 -17.57 21.61 10.25
CA GLN A 13 -18.92 21.48 10.85
C GLN A 13 -19.63 20.10 10.86
N ARG A 14 -19.80 19.56 12.09
CA ARG A 14 -20.73 18.47 12.46
C ARG A 14 -22.18 18.95 12.29
N PRO A 15 -23.12 18.08 11.86
CA PRO A 15 -23.82 17.21 12.83
C PRO A 15 -24.08 15.76 12.35
N VAL A 16 -24.11 14.85 13.33
CA VAL A 16 -24.89 13.59 13.44
C VAL A 16 -24.72 12.48 12.38
N SER A 17 -24.31 11.31 12.89
CA SER A 17 -24.41 9.95 12.32
C SER A 17 -23.98 9.74 10.86
N THR A 18 -22.79 9.18 10.67
CA THR A 18 -22.47 8.19 9.62
C THR A 18 -21.11 7.60 9.96
N THR A 19 -21.10 6.30 10.28
CA THR A 19 -19.91 5.46 10.47
C THR A 19 -19.17 5.28 9.14
N PRO A 20 -17.83 5.28 9.10
CA PRO A 20 -17.09 5.05 7.86
C PRO A 20 -17.21 3.57 7.47
N HIS A 21 -17.75 3.32 6.28
CA HIS A 21 -17.87 1.99 5.71
C HIS A 21 -16.49 1.48 5.25
N ILE A 22 -16.14 0.25 5.64
CA ILE A 22 -15.05 -0.54 5.05
C ILE A 22 -15.51 -1.00 3.65
N THR A 23 -15.70 -0.04 2.75
CA THR A 23 -15.72 -0.27 1.31
C THR A 23 -14.40 0.17 0.67
N ASP A 24 -13.47 0.72 1.46
CA ASP A 24 -12.36 1.51 0.92
C ASP A 24 -11.05 0.74 0.71
N HIS A 25 -10.84 -0.46 1.24
CA HIS A 25 -9.65 -1.27 0.88
C HIS A 25 -9.81 -2.09 -0.41
N LEU A 26 -11.04 -2.27 -0.92
CA LEU A 26 -11.30 -2.73 -2.29
C LEU A 26 -11.67 -1.58 -3.24
N ARG A 27 -11.73 -0.33 -2.76
CA ARG A 27 -11.90 0.89 -3.58
C ARG A 27 -10.66 1.80 -3.66
N SER A 28 -9.63 1.61 -2.83
CA SER A 28 -8.43 2.48 -2.77
C SER A 28 -7.19 1.96 -3.49
N SER A 29 -7.27 0.87 -4.25
CA SER A 29 -6.39 0.73 -5.42
C SER A 29 -7.08 1.43 -6.58
N SER A 30 -6.33 2.20 -7.36
CA SER A 30 -6.77 2.96 -8.51
C SER A 30 -7.39 2.09 -9.61
N PHE A 31 -8.60 1.57 -9.41
CA PHE A 31 -9.53 1.24 -10.48
C PHE A 31 -10.15 2.55 -10.98
N GLN A 32 -9.28 3.44 -11.47
CA GLN A 32 -9.73 4.57 -12.27
C GLN A 32 -10.48 4.01 -13.46
N LYS A 33 -11.69 4.54 -13.64
CA LYS A 33 -12.52 4.54 -14.85
C LYS A 33 -11.67 4.84 -16.09
N HIS A 34 -10.91 3.87 -16.56
CA HIS A 34 -10.40 3.88 -17.91
C HIS A 34 -11.55 3.44 -18.79
N ALA A 35 -11.87 4.31 -19.75
CA ALA A 35 -12.85 4.07 -20.78
C ALA A 35 -12.69 2.63 -21.33
N VAL A 36 -13.82 1.97 -21.41
CA VAL A 36 -14.01 0.64 -21.96
C VAL A 36 -13.51 0.66 -23.42
N LEU A 37 -12.22 0.35 -23.63
CA LEU A 37 -11.80 -0.39 -24.79
C LEU A 37 -12.05 -1.86 -24.47
N THR A 38 -13.34 -2.23 -24.53
CA THR A 38 -13.73 -3.61 -24.84
C THR A 38 -12.93 -4.02 -26.07
N MET A 39 -12.01 -4.99 -25.93
CA MET A 39 -11.76 -5.88 -27.06
C MET A 39 -13.14 -6.46 -27.42
N ARG A 40 -13.67 -6.00 -28.55
CA ARG A 40 -14.93 -6.49 -29.12
C ARG A 40 -14.81 -8.01 -29.23
N ARG A 41 -15.79 -8.73 -28.68
CA ARG A 41 -16.08 -10.18 -28.85
C ARG A 41 -14.94 -10.95 -29.54
N PRO A 42 -13.97 -11.52 -28.78
CA PRO A 42 -12.71 -12.01 -29.36
C PRO A 42 -12.88 -13.12 -30.40
N PHE A 43 -14.04 -13.77 -30.45
CA PHE A 43 -14.29 -14.88 -31.36
C PHE A 43 -15.36 -14.63 -32.41
N PHE A 44 -16.07 -13.51 -32.39
CA PHE A 44 -17.20 -13.30 -33.31
C PHE A 44 -17.29 -11.87 -33.82
N THR A 45 -17.46 -11.71 -35.14
CA THR A 45 -17.75 -10.45 -35.80
C THR A 45 -19.10 -9.88 -35.33
N HIS A 46 -19.37 -8.60 -35.63
CA HIS A 46 -20.70 -7.99 -35.35
C HIS A 46 -21.86 -8.71 -36.05
N THR A 47 -21.57 -9.50 -37.09
CA THR A 47 -22.53 -10.33 -37.83
C THR A 47 -22.66 -11.77 -37.29
N GLY A 48 -21.88 -12.15 -36.26
CA GLY A 48 -21.94 -13.47 -35.63
C GLY A 48 -21.08 -14.55 -36.30
N GLU A 49 -20.17 -14.18 -37.20
CA GLU A 49 -19.23 -15.10 -37.85
C GLU A 49 -17.94 -15.23 -37.02
N PRO A 50 -17.33 -16.42 -36.93
CA PRO A 50 -16.11 -16.60 -36.15
C PRO A 50 -14.94 -15.80 -36.73
N MET A 51 -14.23 -15.02 -35.89
CA MET A 51 -12.99 -14.35 -36.29
C MET A 51 -11.90 -15.39 -36.56
N VAL A 52 -11.16 -15.23 -37.67
CA VAL A 52 -10.15 -16.20 -38.17
C VAL A 52 -8.83 -16.15 -37.36
N GLU A 53 -8.70 -15.24 -36.39
CA GLU A 53 -7.59 -15.25 -35.44
C GLU A 53 -7.74 -16.43 -34.47
N GLN A 54 -6.80 -17.37 -34.53
CA GLN A 54 -6.84 -18.60 -33.75
C GLN A 54 -6.95 -18.28 -32.24
N PRO A 55 -7.93 -18.82 -31.50
CA PRO A 55 -8.13 -18.54 -30.07
C PRO A 55 -6.89 -18.67 -29.18
N PHE A 56 -5.94 -19.50 -29.59
CA PHE A 56 -4.62 -19.65 -28.95
C PHE A 56 -3.71 -18.42 -29.05
N ALA A 57 -3.82 -17.61 -30.11
CA ALA A 57 -3.03 -16.39 -30.26
C ALA A 57 -3.43 -15.35 -29.21
N ILE A 58 -4.74 -15.15 -29.02
CA ILE A 58 -5.30 -14.26 -28.00
C ILE A 58 -4.96 -14.79 -26.60
N LEU A 59 -5.11 -16.10 -26.37
CA LEU A 59 -4.73 -16.74 -25.11
C LEU A 59 -3.25 -16.51 -24.77
N ARG A 60 -2.36 -16.68 -25.76
CA ARG A 60 -0.92 -16.43 -25.61
C ARG A 60 -0.64 -14.97 -25.26
N GLU A 61 -1.23 -14.03 -25.98
CA GLU A 61 -1.03 -12.60 -25.73
C GLU A 61 -1.42 -12.18 -24.30
N VAL A 62 -2.53 -12.74 -23.78
CA VAL A 62 -2.97 -12.49 -22.41
C VAL A 62 -1.96 -13.04 -21.40
N LEU A 63 -1.48 -14.28 -21.61
CA LEU A 63 -0.59 -14.98 -20.68
C LEU A 63 0.86 -14.52 -20.71
N THR A 64 1.35 -13.92 -21.81
CA THR A 64 2.75 -13.44 -21.91
C THR A 64 3.00 -12.04 -21.33
N GLY A 65 1.95 -11.28 -20.99
CA GLY A 65 2.10 -9.96 -20.38
C GLY A 65 2.24 -10.00 -18.86
N GLU A 66 2.51 -8.84 -18.26
CA GLU A 66 2.61 -8.72 -16.79
C GLU A 66 1.30 -9.15 -16.09
N PRO A 67 1.38 -10.03 -15.05
CA PRO A 67 0.21 -10.50 -14.32
C PRO A 67 -0.63 -9.35 -13.75
N SER A 68 -1.95 -9.39 -13.98
CA SER A 68 -2.89 -8.40 -13.42
C SER A 68 -4.30 -8.97 -13.29
N PHE A 69 -5.12 -8.38 -12.42
CA PHE A 69 -6.55 -8.74 -12.28
C PHE A 69 -7.32 -8.59 -13.60
N TYR A 70 -6.98 -7.56 -14.38
CA TYR A 70 -7.59 -7.34 -15.69
C TYR A 70 -7.29 -8.48 -16.66
N ARG A 71 -6.03 -8.91 -16.76
CA ARG A 71 -5.66 -10.05 -17.60
C ARG A 71 -6.24 -11.36 -17.09
N TRP A 72 -6.32 -11.55 -15.77
CA TRP A 72 -7.00 -12.69 -15.18
C TRP A 72 -8.49 -12.76 -15.58
N SER A 73 -9.22 -11.64 -15.50
CA SER A 73 -10.61 -11.58 -15.97
C SER A 73 -10.73 -11.91 -17.45
N ASN A 74 -9.86 -11.34 -18.29
CA ASN A 74 -9.86 -11.60 -19.73
C ASN A 74 -9.54 -13.06 -20.05
N LEU A 75 -8.61 -13.67 -19.32
CA LEU A 75 -8.28 -15.09 -19.46
C LEU A 75 -9.50 -15.97 -19.19
N LEU A 76 -10.23 -15.69 -18.11
CA LEU A 76 -11.46 -16.42 -17.79
C LEU A 76 -12.54 -16.21 -18.85
N ASP A 77 -12.73 -14.97 -19.33
CA ASP A 77 -13.65 -14.67 -20.44
C ASP A 77 -13.31 -15.51 -21.69
N ILE A 78 -12.03 -15.51 -22.09
CA ILE A 78 -11.52 -16.27 -23.25
C ILE A 78 -11.81 -17.76 -23.12
N LEU A 79 -11.48 -18.32 -21.96
CA LEU A 79 -11.63 -19.75 -21.73
C LEU A 79 -13.09 -20.15 -21.53
N PHE A 80 -13.93 -19.27 -20.98
CA PHE A 80 -15.36 -19.53 -20.79
C PHE A 80 -16.12 -19.53 -22.12
N ASP A 81 -15.75 -18.64 -23.04
CA ASP A 81 -16.31 -18.54 -24.39
C ASP A 81 -15.56 -19.40 -25.43
N TRP A 82 -14.70 -20.33 -24.99
CA TRP A 82 -13.85 -21.11 -25.90
C TRP A 82 -14.70 -21.92 -26.91
N PRO A 83 -14.48 -21.75 -28.23
CA PRO A 83 -15.45 -22.15 -29.25
C PRO A 83 -15.54 -23.66 -29.51
N ASP A 84 -14.50 -24.44 -29.16
CA ASP A 84 -14.41 -25.87 -29.44
C ASP A 84 -14.00 -26.68 -28.20
N SER A 85 -14.79 -27.71 -27.85
CA SER A 85 -14.52 -28.55 -26.69
C SER A 85 -13.30 -29.47 -26.87
N SER A 86 -12.92 -29.81 -28.10
CA SER A 86 -11.80 -30.72 -28.36
C SER A 86 -10.43 -30.06 -28.15
N SER A 87 -10.32 -28.75 -28.41
CA SER A 87 -9.11 -27.95 -28.17
C SER A 87 -9.06 -27.27 -26.79
N PHE A 88 -10.19 -27.21 -26.06
CA PHE A 88 -10.27 -26.58 -24.74
C PHE A 88 -9.27 -27.18 -23.74
N SER A 89 -9.10 -28.51 -23.73
CA SER A 89 -8.15 -29.15 -22.80
C SER A 89 -6.71 -28.69 -23.01
N LEU A 90 -6.29 -28.47 -24.26
CA LEU A 90 -4.97 -27.96 -24.57
C LEU A 90 -4.82 -26.49 -24.15
N ALA A 91 -5.86 -25.68 -24.38
CA ALA A 91 -5.89 -24.28 -23.96
C ALA A 91 -5.85 -24.15 -22.42
N PHE A 92 -6.60 -25.01 -21.73
CA PHE A 92 -6.62 -25.10 -20.28
C PHE A 92 -5.23 -25.46 -19.73
N GLN A 93 -4.61 -26.52 -20.26
CA GLN A 93 -3.28 -26.94 -19.83
C GLN A 93 -2.24 -25.85 -20.09
N TYR A 94 -2.29 -25.22 -21.27
CA TYR A 94 -1.41 -24.10 -21.61
C TYR A 94 -1.56 -22.95 -20.61
N ALA A 95 -2.79 -22.58 -20.26
CA ALA A 95 -3.06 -21.56 -19.26
C ALA A 95 -2.53 -21.96 -17.88
N GLU A 96 -2.77 -23.19 -17.44
CA GLU A 96 -2.31 -23.70 -16.15
C GLU A 96 -0.79 -23.63 -16.00
N GLU A 97 -0.03 -24.05 -17.02
CA GLU A 97 1.44 -24.00 -17.03
C GLU A 97 1.97 -22.57 -16.91
N HIS A 98 1.38 -21.60 -17.63
CA HIS A 98 1.82 -20.20 -17.58
C HIS A 98 1.46 -19.53 -16.25
N LEU A 99 0.29 -19.86 -15.72
CA LEU A 99 -0.19 -19.32 -14.44
C LEU A 99 0.61 -19.80 -13.22
N GLN A 100 1.50 -20.78 -13.35
CA GLN A 100 2.40 -21.20 -12.25
C GLN A 100 3.32 -20.06 -11.79
N THR A 101 3.63 -19.13 -12.68
CA THR A 101 4.48 -17.96 -12.39
C THR A 101 3.69 -16.75 -11.88
N TRP A 102 2.36 -16.80 -11.96
CA TRP A 102 1.51 -15.69 -11.55
C TRP A 102 1.26 -15.72 -10.04
N PRO A 103 1.19 -14.54 -9.39
CA PRO A 103 0.79 -14.43 -7.98
C PRO A 103 -0.58 -15.07 -7.71
N ASP A 104 -0.67 -15.82 -6.60
CA ASP A 104 -1.88 -16.55 -6.21
C ASP A 104 -3.06 -15.59 -5.93
N GLU A 105 -2.78 -14.38 -5.45
CA GLU A 105 -3.77 -13.34 -5.13
C GLU A 105 -4.49 -12.80 -6.37
N LEU A 106 -3.84 -12.82 -7.53
CA LEU A 106 -4.42 -12.34 -8.79
C LEU A 106 -5.39 -13.36 -9.40
N ARG A 107 -5.22 -14.65 -9.08
CA ARG A 107 -6.05 -15.77 -9.56
C ARG A 107 -7.33 -15.88 -8.71
N LEU A 108 -8.03 -14.76 -8.60
CA LEU A 108 -9.14 -14.49 -7.70
C LEU A 108 -10.50 -14.78 -8.32
N ILE A 109 -11.36 -15.51 -7.63
CA ILE A 109 -12.79 -15.57 -7.94
C ILE A 109 -13.57 -14.82 -6.86
N SER A 110 -14.39 -13.84 -7.28
CA SER A 110 -15.19 -12.98 -6.39
C SER A 110 -16.59 -12.68 -6.95
N PRO A 111 -17.56 -12.24 -6.13
CA PRO A 111 -18.92 -11.93 -6.60
C PRO A 111 -18.93 -10.88 -7.71
N TRP A 112 -18.03 -9.89 -7.64
CA TRP A 112 -17.92 -8.85 -8.65
C TRP A 112 -17.43 -9.42 -9.99
N LEU A 113 -16.37 -10.23 -9.98
CA LEU A 113 -15.89 -10.89 -11.19
C LEU A 113 -16.98 -11.79 -11.77
N LEU A 114 -17.70 -12.54 -10.93
CA LEU A 114 -18.82 -13.36 -11.37
C LEU A 114 -19.97 -12.53 -11.96
N ALA A 115 -20.29 -11.37 -11.36
CA ALA A 115 -21.28 -10.44 -11.88
C ALA A 115 -20.86 -9.84 -13.24
N GLU A 116 -19.57 -9.56 -13.40
CA GLU A 116 -18.99 -9.08 -14.65
C GLU A 116 -19.08 -10.14 -15.76
N LEU A 117 -18.68 -11.38 -15.47
CA LEU A 117 -18.79 -12.50 -16.41
C LEU A 117 -20.26 -12.80 -16.79
N SER A 118 -21.19 -12.73 -15.81
CA SER A 118 -22.60 -13.04 -16.03
C SER A 118 -23.41 -11.91 -16.69
N GLY A 119 -23.08 -10.64 -16.42
CA GLY A 119 -23.73 -9.48 -17.04
C GLY A 119 -23.46 -9.36 -18.54
N ARG A 120 -22.44 -10.07 -19.05
CA ARG A 120 -22.01 -10.02 -20.46
C ARG A 120 -22.84 -10.92 -21.38
N ARG A 121 -23.68 -11.85 -20.88
CA ARG A 121 -24.78 -12.52 -21.64
C ARG A 121 -25.93 -12.98 -20.74
N LYS A 122 -27.18 -12.60 -21.08
CA LYS A 122 -28.38 -13.31 -20.56
C LYS A 122 -28.27 -14.80 -20.95
N ARG A 123 -28.29 -15.67 -19.93
CA ARG A 123 -28.31 -17.16 -19.97
C ARG A 123 -26.93 -17.85 -19.98
N LYS A 124 -26.48 -18.25 -18.79
CA LYS A 124 -26.52 -19.62 -18.27
C LYS A 124 -26.37 -19.49 -16.76
N LYS A 125 -27.16 -20.23 -15.97
CA LYS A 125 -26.93 -20.29 -14.52
C LYS A 125 -25.45 -20.63 -14.32
N PHE A 126 -24.79 -19.89 -13.46
CA PHE A 126 -23.47 -20.19 -12.93
C PHE A 126 -23.37 -21.70 -12.66
N GLU A 127 -22.69 -22.44 -13.54
CA GLU A 127 -22.36 -23.82 -13.27
C GLU A 127 -21.11 -23.76 -12.42
N LEU A 128 -21.33 -23.81 -11.11
CA LEU A 128 -20.24 -23.91 -10.14
C LEU A 128 -19.27 -25.01 -10.53
N ARG A 129 -19.68 -26.04 -11.26
CA ARG A 129 -18.86 -27.19 -11.70
C ARG A 129 -17.94 -26.93 -12.91
N HIS A 130 -17.72 -25.67 -13.31
CA HIS A 130 -16.90 -25.39 -14.48
C HIS A 130 -15.41 -25.69 -14.21
N PRO A 131 -14.70 -26.45 -15.08
CA PRO A 131 -13.32 -26.85 -14.84
C PRO A 131 -12.34 -25.67 -14.71
N LEU A 132 -12.68 -24.49 -15.24
CA LEU A 132 -11.85 -23.27 -15.14
C LEU A 132 -11.56 -22.82 -13.72
N TRP A 133 -12.40 -23.21 -12.77
CA TRP A 133 -12.20 -22.85 -11.37
C TRP A 133 -11.00 -23.55 -10.73
N GLN A 134 -10.48 -24.62 -11.33
CA GLN A 134 -9.20 -25.22 -10.94
C GLN A 134 -8.00 -24.29 -11.18
N LEU A 135 -8.15 -23.31 -12.08
CA LEU A 135 -7.15 -22.27 -12.29
C LEU A 135 -7.17 -21.22 -11.18
N ALA A 136 -8.19 -21.16 -10.33
CA ALA A 136 -8.20 -20.20 -9.23
C ALA A 136 -7.22 -20.63 -8.12
N ARG A 137 -6.66 -19.64 -7.41
CA ARG A 137 -5.86 -19.85 -6.19
C ARG A 137 -6.37 -19.02 -5.03
N SER A 138 -7.18 -18.00 -5.32
CA SER A 138 -7.84 -17.17 -4.33
C SER A 138 -9.35 -17.14 -4.55
N LEU A 139 -10.08 -17.20 -3.45
CA LEU A 139 -11.52 -17.17 -3.42
C LEU A 139 -11.96 -16.14 -2.39
N ALA A 140 -12.89 -15.28 -2.78
CA ALA A 140 -13.29 -14.12 -2.01
C ALA A 140 -14.81 -13.96 -2.12
N PHE A 141 -15.57 -14.20 -1.06
CA PHE A 141 -17.03 -14.04 -1.08
C PHE A 141 -17.57 -13.43 0.20
N GLY A 142 -18.74 -12.81 0.09
CA GLY A 142 -19.44 -12.29 1.26
C GLY A 142 -20.87 -11.85 1.01
N GLY A 143 -21.61 -11.65 2.10
CA GLY A 143 -22.95 -11.05 2.09
C GLY A 143 -24.11 -12.01 1.83
N GLY A 144 -24.22 -13.10 2.61
CA GLY A 144 -25.40 -13.99 2.60
C GLY A 144 -25.74 -14.55 1.22
N LEU A 145 -24.75 -14.67 0.33
CA LEU A 145 -24.93 -15.35 -0.94
C LEU A 145 -25.42 -16.76 -0.62
N ASP A 146 -26.55 -17.15 -1.22
CA ASP A 146 -27.10 -18.51 -1.19
C ASP A 146 -26.13 -19.45 -1.94
N PHE A 147 -24.98 -19.67 -1.31
CA PHE A 147 -23.81 -20.32 -1.87
C PHE A 147 -23.65 -21.66 -1.16
N ASP A 148 -23.86 -22.74 -1.91
CA ASP A 148 -23.67 -24.09 -1.36
C ASP A 148 -22.18 -24.39 -1.16
N TRP A 149 -21.74 -24.43 0.10
CA TRP A 149 -20.38 -24.79 0.51
C TRP A 149 -19.88 -26.11 -0.09
N LYS A 150 -20.78 -27.06 -0.41
CA LYS A 150 -20.38 -28.31 -1.06
C LYS A 150 -19.72 -28.08 -2.41
N HIS A 151 -20.09 -27.02 -3.12
CA HIS A 151 -19.47 -26.67 -4.39
C HIS A 151 -18.06 -26.13 -4.23
N LEU A 152 -17.67 -25.60 -3.06
CA LEU A 152 -16.30 -25.12 -2.87
C LEU A 152 -15.28 -26.26 -2.87
N ARG A 153 -15.69 -27.50 -2.61
CA ARG A 153 -14.79 -28.66 -2.59
C ARG A 153 -14.05 -28.89 -3.90
N GLN A 154 -14.56 -28.39 -5.01
CA GLN A 154 -13.87 -28.51 -6.29
C GLN A 154 -12.62 -27.63 -6.38
N PHE A 155 -12.49 -26.57 -5.57
CA PHE A 155 -11.31 -25.70 -5.59
C PHE A 155 -10.15 -26.38 -4.84
N GLU A 156 -9.69 -27.52 -5.35
CA GLU A 156 -8.70 -28.40 -4.70
C GLU A 156 -7.34 -27.72 -4.52
N GLN A 157 -7.05 -26.76 -5.40
CA GLN A 157 -5.81 -26.00 -5.42
C GLN A 157 -5.93 -24.66 -4.68
N LEU A 158 -7.01 -24.44 -3.93
CA LEU A 158 -7.23 -23.17 -3.23
C LEU A 158 -6.16 -22.94 -2.17
N LYS A 159 -5.51 -21.78 -2.24
CA LYS A 159 -4.50 -21.34 -1.27
C LYS A 159 -4.97 -20.21 -0.40
N ILE A 160 -5.90 -19.39 -0.89
CA ILE A 160 -6.35 -18.17 -0.22
C ILE A 160 -7.87 -18.18 -0.17
N LEU A 161 -8.45 -18.17 1.03
CA LEU A 161 -9.89 -18.04 1.24
C LEU A 161 -10.18 -16.76 2.04
N ARG A 162 -10.99 -15.87 1.48
CA ARG A 162 -11.44 -14.64 2.13
C ARG A 162 -12.96 -14.63 2.22
N LEU A 163 -13.45 -14.52 3.44
CA LEU A 163 -14.87 -14.46 3.74
C LEU A 163 -15.15 -13.12 4.41
N TRP A 164 -16.16 -12.40 3.93
CA TRP A 164 -16.63 -11.20 4.61
C TRP A 164 -18.15 -11.17 4.77
N HIS A 165 -18.67 -10.52 5.80
CA HIS A 165 -20.12 -10.39 6.00
C HIS A 165 -20.86 -11.74 5.90
N THR A 166 -20.29 -12.78 6.52
CA THR A 166 -20.84 -14.14 6.53
C THR A 166 -21.35 -14.47 7.93
N PRO A 167 -22.58 -15.00 8.08
CA PRO A 167 -23.02 -15.55 9.35
C PRO A 167 -22.13 -16.69 9.80
N ALA A 168 -21.61 -16.61 11.03
CA ALA A 168 -20.65 -17.60 11.53
C ALA A 168 -21.23 -19.02 11.56
N ASP A 169 -22.55 -19.16 11.72
CA ASP A 169 -23.31 -20.41 11.70
C ASP A 169 -23.54 -20.97 10.28
N GLU A 170 -23.43 -20.13 9.26
CA GLU A 170 -23.48 -20.57 7.86
C GLU A 170 -22.11 -21.06 7.35
N VAL A 171 -21.02 -20.81 8.07
CA VAL A 171 -19.67 -21.24 7.66
C VAL A 171 -19.51 -22.76 7.83
N ASP A 172 -19.32 -23.48 6.72
CA ASP A 172 -19.00 -24.92 6.76
C ASP A 172 -17.49 -25.13 6.98
N TRP A 173 -17.09 -25.15 8.26
CA TRP A 173 -15.70 -25.40 8.67
C TRP A 173 -15.15 -26.76 8.21
N LYS A 174 -16.00 -27.76 7.96
CA LYS A 174 -15.54 -29.05 7.42
C LYS A 174 -15.12 -28.94 5.97
N VAL A 175 -15.74 -28.06 5.19
CA VAL A 175 -15.30 -27.75 3.83
C VAL A 175 -13.98 -26.98 3.86
N ILE A 176 -13.87 -25.98 4.74
CA ILE A 176 -12.62 -25.21 4.89
C ILE A 176 -11.45 -26.14 5.29
N ALA A 177 -11.67 -27.04 6.25
CA ALA A 177 -10.71 -28.05 6.66
C ALA A 177 -10.32 -29.03 5.52
N GLY A 178 -11.17 -29.17 4.50
CA GLY A 178 -10.89 -30.01 3.33
C GLY A 178 -9.90 -29.40 2.34
N PHE A 179 -9.59 -28.11 2.43
CA PHE A 179 -8.65 -27.45 1.52
C PHE A 179 -7.20 -27.76 1.92
N SER A 180 -6.67 -28.84 1.35
CA SER A 180 -5.32 -29.34 1.68
C SER A 180 -4.17 -28.38 1.36
N GLN A 181 -4.39 -27.40 0.48
CA GLN A 181 -3.41 -26.40 0.05
C GLN A 181 -3.65 -25.02 0.65
N LEU A 182 -4.62 -24.87 1.57
CA LEU A 182 -4.98 -23.54 2.09
C LEU A 182 -3.85 -22.98 2.96
N GLU A 183 -3.27 -21.87 2.51
CA GLU A 183 -2.18 -21.16 3.19
C GLU A 183 -2.65 -19.89 3.90
N GLU A 184 -3.76 -19.29 3.45
CA GLU A 184 -4.33 -18.06 3.99
C GLU A 184 -5.83 -18.17 4.19
N LEU A 185 -6.28 -17.82 5.39
CA LEU A 185 -7.68 -17.66 5.74
C LEU A 185 -7.91 -16.25 6.29
N SER A 186 -8.75 -15.48 5.62
CA SER A 186 -9.24 -14.18 6.09
C SER A 186 -10.73 -14.24 6.39
N LEU A 187 -11.10 -13.81 7.59
CA LEU A 187 -12.47 -13.76 8.08
C LEU A 187 -12.76 -12.33 8.54
N GLU A 188 -13.63 -11.64 7.81
CA GLU A 188 -13.96 -10.24 8.06
C GLU A 188 -15.46 -10.09 8.35
N HIS A 189 -15.85 -9.31 9.36
CA HIS A 189 -17.25 -9.03 9.66
C HIS A 189 -18.12 -10.29 9.76
N LEU A 190 -17.66 -11.34 10.45
CA LEU A 190 -18.48 -12.51 10.70
C LEU A 190 -19.63 -12.12 11.63
N THR A 191 -20.89 -12.27 11.21
CA THR A 191 -21.99 -11.89 12.10
C THR A 191 -22.12 -12.91 13.22
N PRO A 192 -22.47 -12.47 14.46
CA PRO A 192 -22.66 -13.36 15.59
C PRO A 192 -23.65 -14.47 15.25
N PRO A 193 -23.31 -15.73 15.57
CA PRO A 193 -24.23 -16.82 15.32
C PRO A 193 -25.42 -16.76 16.29
N ALA A 194 -26.55 -17.33 15.88
CA ALA A 194 -27.72 -17.47 16.77
C ALA A 194 -27.45 -18.44 17.94
N SER A 195 -26.46 -19.32 17.82
CA SER A 195 -26.04 -20.32 18.81
C SER A 195 -24.51 -20.43 18.86
N ALA A 196 -23.94 -21.12 19.86
CA ALA A 196 -22.49 -21.31 19.91
C ALA A 196 -22.00 -22.07 18.67
N VAL A 197 -21.16 -21.43 17.85
CA VAL A 197 -20.50 -22.07 16.72
C VAL A 197 -19.15 -22.59 17.17
N GLU A 198 -18.92 -23.88 16.92
CA GLU A 198 -17.59 -24.46 17.01
C GLU A 198 -16.83 -24.20 15.72
N TRP A 199 -15.70 -23.50 15.79
CA TRP A 199 -14.71 -23.40 14.71
C TRP A 199 -13.92 -24.71 14.55
N GLY A 200 -14.51 -25.81 14.99
CA GLY A 200 -13.84 -27.10 15.11
C GLY A 200 -13.23 -27.46 13.76
N ARG A 201 -11.96 -27.88 13.81
CA ARG A 201 -11.14 -28.38 12.69
C ARG A 201 -10.28 -27.34 11.96
N LEU A 202 -10.12 -26.12 12.49
CA LEU A 202 -9.03 -25.25 12.02
C LEU A 202 -7.66 -25.92 12.17
N GLU A 203 -7.47 -26.67 13.25
CA GLU A 203 -6.30 -27.50 13.51
C GLU A 203 -6.04 -28.59 12.44
N GLU A 204 -7.03 -28.88 11.59
CA GLU A 204 -6.91 -29.83 10.49
C GLU A 204 -6.48 -29.19 9.16
N ILE A 205 -6.09 -27.90 9.16
CA ILE A 205 -5.55 -27.20 7.98
C ILE A 205 -4.02 -27.12 8.11
N PRO A 206 -3.28 -28.19 7.75
CA PRO A 206 -1.85 -28.31 8.10
C PRO A 206 -0.95 -27.30 7.40
N GLN A 207 -1.40 -26.68 6.30
CA GLN A 207 -0.63 -25.73 5.50
C GLN A 207 -0.92 -24.26 5.84
N LEU A 208 -1.80 -23.99 6.80
CA LEU A 208 -2.21 -22.62 7.10
C LEU A 208 -1.04 -21.83 7.67
N LYS A 209 -0.62 -20.79 6.94
CA LYS A 209 0.47 -19.88 7.31
C LYS A 209 -0.03 -18.53 7.78
N ARG A 210 -1.20 -18.08 7.30
CA ARG A 210 -1.72 -16.73 7.56
C ARG A 210 -3.18 -16.80 7.99
N LEU A 211 -3.47 -16.17 9.14
CA LEU A 211 -4.81 -16.07 9.69
C LEU A 211 -5.13 -14.61 9.99
N TYR A 212 -6.14 -14.08 9.31
CA TYR A 212 -6.61 -12.70 9.47
C TYR A 212 -8.03 -12.72 10.02
N LEU A 213 -8.24 -12.16 11.21
CA LEU A 213 -9.54 -12.05 11.86
C LEU A 213 -9.88 -10.58 12.07
N LYS A 214 -10.95 -10.12 11.41
CA LYS A 214 -11.42 -8.74 11.52
C LYS A 214 -12.90 -8.68 11.84
N ASP A 215 -13.30 -7.86 12.81
CA ASP A 215 -14.72 -7.66 13.14
C ASP A 215 -15.44 -9.00 13.43
N VAL A 216 -14.74 -9.93 14.08
CA VAL A 216 -15.26 -11.25 14.45
C VAL A 216 -15.76 -11.21 15.91
N PRO A 217 -16.96 -11.74 16.21
CA PRO A 217 -17.50 -11.78 17.56
C PRO A 217 -16.64 -12.67 18.47
N PHE A 218 -16.02 -12.02 19.46
CA PHE A 218 -14.91 -12.59 20.24
C PHE A 218 -15.25 -13.85 21.04
N LYS A 219 -16.49 -13.97 21.58
CA LYS A 219 -16.93 -15.16 22.35
C LYS A 219 -16.80 -16.49 21.59
N HIS A 220 -16.51 -16.44 20.29
CA HIS A 220 -16.37 -17.61 19.43
C HIS A 220 -14.97 -17.79 18.84
N VAL A 221 -13.99 -16.93 19.17
CA VAL A 221 -12.59 -17.17 18.75
C VAL A 221 -12.06 -18.37 19.53
N GLN A 222 -11.90 -19.51 18.85
CA GLN A 222 -11.46 -20.76 19.48
C GLN A 222 -9.94 -20.84 19.57
N TRP A 223 -9.38 -20.20 20.59
CA TRP A 223 -7.95 -20.25 20.91
C TRP A 223 -7.40 -21.67 21.06
N SER A 224 -8.22 -22.61 21.55
CA SER A 224 -7.86 -24.03 21.63
C SER A 224 -7.45 -24.62 20.27
N SER A 225 -8.16 -24.28 19.19
CA SER A 225 -7.85 -24.71 17.83
C SER A 225 -6.70 -23.90 17.24
N ILE A 226 -6.71 -22.57 17.39
CA ILE A 226 -5.64 -21.70 16.88
C ILE A 226 -4.28 -22.12 17.44
N SER A 227 -4.20 -22.46 18.73
CA SER A 227 -2.96 -22.88 19.39
C SER A 227 -2.30 -24.14 18.83
N GLN A 228 -3.02 -24.92 18.01
CA GLN A 228 -2.48 -26.12 17.34
C GLN A 228 -1.85 -25.80 15.98
N LEU A 229 -2.05 -24.59 15.44
CA LEU A 229 -1.51 -24.14 14.15
C LEU A 229 -0.02 -23.79 14.27
N ARG A 230 0.82 -24.79 14.56
CA ARG A 230 2.27 -24.58 14.80
C ARG A 230 3.03 -24.07 13.57
N GLY A 231 2.48 -24.26 12.37
CA GLY A 231 2.99 -23.73 11.10
C GLY A 231 2.52 -22.31 10.77
N LEU A 232 1.67 -21.70 11.60
CA LEU A 232 1.18 -20.34 11.39
C LEU A 232 2.34 -19.36 11.50
N GLU A 233 2.56 -18.56 10.46
CA GLU A 233 3.62 -17.56 10.38
C GLU A 233 3.12 -16.14 10.63
N GLU A 234 1.84 -15.87 10.35
CA GLU A 234 1.24 -14.54 10.48
C GLU A 234 -0.16 -14.62 11.10
N LEU A 235 -0.36 -13.85 12.17
CA LEU A 235 -1.64 -13.70 12.85
C LEU A 235 -1.98 -12.22 12.95
N GLN A 236 -3.15 -11.85 12.43
CA GLN A 236 -3.69 -10.51 12.59
C GLN A 236 -5.08 -10.57 13.22
N LEU A 237 -5.23 -9.81 14.30
CA LEU A 237 -6.50 -9.60 14.97
C LEU A 237 -6.84 -8.12 14.91
N ASP A 238 -7.97 -7.78 14.30
CA ASP A 238 -8.42 -6.41 14.09
C ASP A 238 -9.86 -6.22 14.55
N HIS A 239 -10.11 -5.24 15.40
CA HIS A 239 -11.44 -4.82 15.81
C HIS A 239 -12.34 -5.97 16.30
N LEU A 240 -11.84 -6.75 17.26
CA LEU A 240 -12.63 -7.81 17.90
C LEU A 240 -13.45 -7.22 19.07
N MET A 241 -14.77 -7.32 19.00
CA MET A 241 -15.67 -6.76 20.01
C MET A 241 -15.55 -7.50 21.36
N MET A 242 -15.06 -6.81 22.41
CA MET A 242 -14.83 -7.29 23.79
C MET A 242 -13.92 -8.52 23.88
N THR A 243 -12.63 -8.34 24.22
CA THR A 243 -11.58 -9.35 23.99
C THR A 243 -10.89 -9.82 25.28
N GLU A 244 -10.88 -11.13 25.53
CA GLU A 244 -9.93 -11.80 26.45
C GLU A 244 -8.99 -12.69 25.63
N ILE A 245 -7.86 -12.15 25.15
CA ILE A 245 -6.88 -12.96 24.42
C ILE A 245 -6.38 -14.09 25.35
N ASP A 246 -6.44 -15.34 24.88
CA ASP A 246 -5.77 -16.45 25.54
C ASP A 246 -4.28 -16.40 25.17
N TRP A 247 -3.53 -15.65 25.97
CA TRP A 247 -2.10 -15.42 25.77
C TRP A 247 -1.28 -16.72 25.85
N GLN A 248 -1.71 -17.67 26.69
CA GLN A 248 -1.06 -18.98 26.78
C GLN A 248 -1.23 -19.79 25.50
N ALA A 249 -2.42 -19.74 24.88
CA ALA A 249 -2.67 -20.33 23.58
C ALA A 249 -1.86 -19.66 22.47
N LEU A 250 -1.78 -18.32 22.48
CA LEU A 250 -0.97 -17.54 21.54
C LEU A 250 0.51 -17.93 21.62
N GLY A 251 1.07 -18.08 22.83
CA GLY A 251 2.46 -18.52 23.06
C GLY A 251 2.79 -19.92 22.53
N ARG A 252 1.80 -20.73 22.13
CA ARG A 252 2.02 -22.04 21.49
C ARG A 252 2.26 -21.96 19.98
N LEU A 253 2.04 -20.79 19.37
CA LEU A 253 2.26 -20.53 17.94
C LEU A 253 3.76 -20.37 17.65
N THR A 254 4.55 -21.41 17.87
CA THR A 254 6.03 -21.34 17.84
C THR A 254 6.61 -21.00 16.46
N GLY A 255 5.83 -21.14 15.38
CA GLY A 255 6.19 -20.74 14.02
C GLY A 255 5.90 -19.28 13.69
N LEU A 256 5.25 -18.53 14.60
CA LEU A 256 4.75 -17.19 14.33
C LEU A 256 5.91 -16.21 14.14
N LYS A 257 5.94 -15.56 12.97
CA LYS A 257 6.91 -14.54 12.58
C LYS A 257 6.33 -13.14 12.67
N LYS A 258 5.02 -12.99 12.46
CA LYS A 258 4.34 -11.71 12.47
C LYS A 258 3.08 -11.75 13.33
N LEU A 259 2.99 -10.80 14.26
CA LEU A 259 1.82 -10.60 15.09
C LEU A 259 1.32 -9.16 14.93
N SER A 260 0.06 -9.02 14.55
CA SER A 260 -0.61 -7.72 14.44
C SER A 260 -1.87 -7.71 15.29
N LEU A 261 -1.95 -6.78 16.24
CA LEU A 261 -3.09 -6.58 17.12
C LEU A 261 -3.58 -5.13 16.97
N GLN A 262 -4.77 -4.96 16.42
CA GLN A 262 -5.32 -3.65 16.04
C GLN A 262 -6.71 -3.46 16.63
N ARG A 263 -6.97 -2.29 17.22
CA ARG A 263 -8.32 -1.87 17.66
C ARG A 263 -9.00 -2.89 18.57
N LEU A 264 -8.23 -3.57 19.42
CA LEU A 264 -8.74 -4.58 20.35
C LEU A 264 -9.04 -3.96 21.71
N ARG A 265 -10.16 -4.38 22.30
CA ARG A 265 -10.51 -4.02 23.68
C ARG A 265 -10.12 -5.15 24.63
N ILE A 266 -8.82 -5.21 24.91
CA ILE A 266 -8.20 -6.14 25.86
C ILE A 266 -8.09 -5.50 27.25
N ASP A 267 -8.34 -6.27 28.31
CA ASP A 267 -8.23 -5.76 29.68
C ASP A 267 -6.81 -5.87 30.25
N LEU A 268 -6.10 -6.94 29.88
CA LEU A 268 -4.71 -7.18 30.26
C LEU A 268 -3.92 -7.71 29.07
N PHE A 269 -2.81 -7.06 28.75
CA PHE A 269 -1.84 -7.54 27.77
C PHE A 269 -0.76 -8.33 28.48
N ASP A 270 -0.57 -9.61 28.13
CA ASP A 270 0.50 -10.43 28.67
C ASP A 270 1.71 -10.47 27.73
N TRP A 271 2.67 -9.59 28.02
CA TRP A 271 3.92 -9.51 27.29
C TRP A 271 4.78 -10.76 27.44
N SER A 272 4.69 -11.45 28.59
CA SER A 272 5.52 -12.64 28.87
C SER A 272 5.23 -13.78 27.88
N SER A 273 4.01 -13.85 27.37
CA SER A 273 3.63 -14.82 26.33
C SER A 273 4.30 -14.57 24.98
N LEU A 274 4.76 -13.34 24.69
CA LEU A 274 5.54 -13.06 23.48
C LEU A 274 6.95 -13.68 23.54
N LEU A 275 7.49 -13.92 24.73
CA LEU A 275 8.77 -14.64 24.91
C LEU A 275 8.70 -16.09 24.42
N ALA A 276 7.49 -16.66 24.38
CA ALA A 276 7.25 -18.00 23.86
C ALA A 276 7.18 -18.06 22.32
N LEU A 277 7.37 -16.94 21.62
CA LEU A 277 7.38 -16.83 20.16
C LEU A 277 8.81 -16.65 19.62
N PRO A 278 9.62 -17.73 19.53
CA PRO A 278 11.05 -17.62 19.23
C PRO A 278 11.38 -17.15 17.81
N GLN A 279 10.39 -17.13 16.91
CA GLN A 279 10.54 -16.70 15.51
C GLN A 279 9.95 -15.32 15.24
N LEU A 280 9.47 -14.59 16.25
CA LEU A 280 8.80 -13.32 16.04
C LEU A 280 9.77 -12.26 15.47
N GLU A 281 9.48 -11.80 14.25
CA GLU A 281 10.25 -10.80 13.52
C GLU A 281 9.46 -9.49 13.32
N SER A 282 8.13 -9.51 13.42
CA SER A 282 7.28 -8.34 13.24
C SER A 282 6.22 -8.25 14.32
N LEU A 283 6.16 -7.10 15.00
CA LEU A 283 5.14 -6.79 16.00
C LEU A 283 4.49 -5.46 15.66
N HIS A 284 3.18 -5.50 15.40
CA HIS A 284 2.36 -4.33 15.11
C HIS A 284 1.24 -4.21 16.15
N LEU A 285 1.23 -3.11 16.90
CA LEU A 285 0.24 -2.83 17.92
C LEU A 285 -0.41 -1.47 17.63
N GLU A 286 -1.73 -1.47 17.45
CA GLU A 286 -2.49 -0.27 17.06
C GLU A 286 -3.78 -0.14 17.85
N GLU A 287 -4.06 1.05 18.37
CA GLU A 287 -5.32 1.39 19.05
C GLU A 287 -5.72 0.40 20.18
N LEU A 288 -4.73 -0.08 20.93
CA LEU A 288 -4.94 -0.94 22.12
C LEU A 288 -5.03 -0.07 23.38
N LEU A 289 -6.18 0.60 23.58
CA LEU A 289 -6.37 1.67 24.57
C LEU A 289 -6.13 1.31 26.05
N ARG A 290 -5.95 0.02 26.38
CA ARG A 290 -5.66 -0.48 27.74
C ARG A 290 -4.34 -1.27 27.81
N CYS A 291 -3.61 -1.35 26.71
CA CYS A 291 -2.31 -2.01 26.67
C CYS A 291 -1.23 -1.07 27.18
N HIS A 292 -0.67 -1.38 28.35
CA HIS A 292 0.58 -0.78 28.80
C HIS A 292 1.75 -1.61 28.26
N VAL A 293 2.74 -0.93 27.69
CA VAL A 293 3.92 -1.59 27.13
C VAL A 293 4.86 -2.02 28.24
N ASP A 294 5.23 -3.30 28.26
CA ASP A 294 6.30 -3.82 29.10
C ASP A 294 7.63 -3.73 28.34
N TRP A 295 8.36 -2.65 28.61
CA TRP A 295 9.64 -2.37 27.97
C TRP A 295 10.73 -3.39 28.31
N ASP A 296 10.70 -3.95 29.51
CA ASP A 296 11.69 -4.94 29.95
C ASP A 296 11.53 -6.22 29.12
N THR A 297 10.30 -6.73 28.99
CA THR A 297 10.02 -7.88 28.15
C THR A 297 10.32 -7.59 26.68
N LEU A 298 9.90 -6.43 26.17
CA LEU A 298 10.12 -6.03 24.77
C LEU A 298 11.60 -6.02 24.39
N SER A 299 12.47 -5.49 25.26
CA SER A 299 13.92 -5.40 25.02
C SER A 299 14.61 -6.76 24.78
N THR A 300 13.96 -7.86 25.20
CA THR A 300 14.48 -9.22 25.04
C THR A 300 14.12 -9.87 23.69
N LEU A 301 13.24 -9.25 22.90
CA LEU A 301 12.78 -9.77 21.59
C LEU A 301 13.83 -9.52 20.49
N LYS A 302 15.04 -10.06 20.66
CA LYS A 302 16.23 -9.76 19.83
C LYS A 302 16.11 -10.12 18.34
N ARG A 303 15.07 -10.85 17.92
CA ARG A 303 14.81 -11.19 16.51
C ARG A 303 13.89 -10.18 15.81
N LEU A 304 13.33 -9.21 16.54
CA LEU A 304 12.38 -8.27 16.00
C LEU A 304 13.05 -7.37 14.95
N LYS A 305 12.53 -7.42 13.72
CA LYS A 305 12.99 -6.62 12.57
C LYS A 305 12.05 -5.46 12.27
N HIS A 306 10.76 -5.63 12.54
CA HIS A 306 9.75 -4.62 12.28
C HIS A 306 8.94 -4.39 13.55
N PHE A 307 8.95 -3.15 14.03
CA PHE A 307 8.23 -2.77 15.22
C PHE A 307 7.38 -1.53 14.97
N THR A 308 6.07 -1.68 15.17
CA THR A 308 5.11 -0.60 14.99
C THR A 308 4.26 -0.43 16.24
N LEU A 309 4.21 0.79 16.76
CA LEU A 309 3.27 1.21 17.80
C LEU A 309 2.46 2.40 17.29
N ARG A 310 1.14 2.28 17.33
CA ARG A 310 0.22 3.35 16.91
C ARG A 310 -0.90 3.57 17.91
N GLU A 311 -1.13 4.81 18.31
CA GLU A 311 -2.28 5.19 19.14
C GLU A 311 -2.39 4.34 20.42
N LEU A 312 -1.28 4.19 21.15
CA LEU A 312 -1.20 3.40 22.38
C LEU A 312 -0.91 4.25 23.63
N PRO A 313 -1.44 3.87 24.81
CA PRO A 313 -1.07 4.49 26.08
C PRO A 313 0.28 3.94 26.57
N VAL A 314 1.35 4.33 25.89
CA VAL A 314 2.72 3.83 26.14
C VAL A 314 3.33 4.27 27.48
N GLY A 315 2.70 5.22 28.19
CA GLY A 315 3.25 5.77 29.44
C GLY A 315 4.59 6.46 29.18
N ASP A 316 5.58 6.16 30.03
CA ASP A 316 6.96 6.58 29.83
C ASP A 316 7.60 5.70 28.75
N PHE A 317 7.79 6.26 27.55
CA PHE A 317 8.40 5.55 26.42
C PHE A 317 9.88 5.27 26.68
N SER A 318 10.32 4.02 26.54
CA SER A 318 11.72 3.62 26.77
C SER A 318 12.48 3.45 25.46
N TRP A 319 13.28 4.46 25.09
CA TRP A 319 14.20 4.36 23.94
C TRP A 319 15.29 3.32 24.16
N GLN A 320 15.77 3.15 25.39
CA GLN A 320 16.76 2.12 25.77
C GLN A 320 16.27 0.72 25.42
N ALA A 321 15.00 0.39 25.74
CA ALA A 321 14.42 -0.90 25.39
C ALA A 321 14.30 -1.12 23.87
N VAL A 322 14.10 -0.05 23.09
CA VAL A 322 14.10 -0.12 21.62
C VAL A 322 15.52 -0.29 21.07
N GLY A 323 16.51 0.37 21.68
CA GLY A 323 17.94 0.23 21.37
C GLY A 323 18.49 -1.19 21.52
N GLU A 324 17.90 -1.95 22.43
CA GLU A 324 18.20 -3.36 22.66
C GLU A 324 17.74 -4.29 21.52
N LEU A 325 16.91 -3.83 20.57
CA LEU A 325 16.43 -4.59 19.43
C LEU A 325 17.43 -4.57 18.25
N GLU A 326 18.60 -5.18 18.42
CA GLU A 326 19.73 -5.08 17.46
C GLU A 326 19.40 -5.54 16.01
N ALA A 327 18.40 -6.42 15.85
CA ALA A 327 17.93 -6.88 14.54
C ALA A 327 16.91 -5.93 13.88
N LEU A 328 16.58 -4.80 14.51
CA LEU A 328 15.53 -3.89 14.04
C LEU A 328 15.92 -3.24 12.71
N HIS A 329 15.07 -3.40 11.71
CA HIS A 329 15.18 -2.80 10.37
C HIS A 329 14.23 -1.63 10.19
N THR A 330 13.04 -1.73 10.79
CA THR A 330 11.98 -0.73 10.67
C THR A 330 11.37 -0.43 12.02
N LEU A 331 11.39 0.85 12.39
CA LEU A 331 10.68 1.38 13.54
C LEU A 331 9.61 2.36 13.06
N HIS A 332 8.35 2.12 13.43
CA HIS A 332 7.24 3.03 13.15
C HIS A 332 6.51 3.39 14.44
N LEU A 333 6.50 4.67 14.78
CA LEU A 333 5.82 5.21 15.95
C LEU A 333 4.83 6.27 15.48
N GLU A 334 3.55 6.06 15.74
CA GLU A 334 2.49 6.97 15.29
C GLU A 334 1.55 7.37 16.43
N HIS A 335 1.28 8.68 16.54
CA HIS A 335 0.31 9.23 17.48
C HIS A 335 0.58 8.77 18.93
N LEU A 336 1.82 8.91 19.37
CA LEU A 336 2.26 8.60 20.73
C LEU A 336 2.65 9.89 21.47
N PRO A 337 2.52 9.96 22.81
CA PRO A 337 2.87 11.13 23.61
C PRO A 337 4.39 11.30 23.80
N ILE A 338 5.16 11.14 22.73
CA ILE A 338 6.63 11.24 22.72
C ILE A 338 7.03 12.66 22.34
N THR A 339 7.75 13.34 23.24
CA THR A 339 8.14 14.74 23.07
C THR A 339 9.60 14.95 22.66
N ALA A 340 10.43 13.92 22.83
CA ALA A 340 11.84 13.92 22.44
C ALA A 340 12.29 12.49 22.10
N VAL A 341 13.28 12.41 21.20
CA VAL A 341 13.95 11.16 20.84
C VAL A 341 15.29 11.11 21.56
N ASP A 342 15.60 9.98 22.18
CA ASP A 342 16.93 9.67 22.70
C ASP A 342 17.72 8.91 21.63
N TRP A 343 18.54 9.64 20.88
CA TRP A 343 19.33 9.07 19.77
C TRP A 343 20.52 8.26 20.24
N ASP A 344 21.05 8.54 21.44
CA ASP A 344 22.16 7.79 22.02
C ASP A 344 21.70 6.36 22.29
N ALA A 345 20.44 6.16 22.70
CA ALA A 345 19.86 4.82 22.84
C ALA A 345 19.73 4.04 21.51
N LEU A 346 19.76 4.71 20.35
CA LEU A 346 19.56 4.08 19.04
C LEU A 346 20.85 3.93 18.23
N ASP A 347 21.98 4.40 18.75
CA ASP A 347 23.26 4.52 18.03
C ASP A 347 23.83 3.16 17.57
N HIS A 348 23.56 2.09 18.31
CA HIS A 348 24.04 0.74 18.04
C HIS A 348 23.14 -0.07 17.07
N LEU A 349 21.99 0.48 16.65
CA LEU A 349 21.06 -0.18 15.73
C LEU A 349 21.56 -0.20 14.28
N SER A 350 22.64 -0.96 14.04
CA SER A 350 23.32 -1.07 12.75
C SER A 350 22.45 -1.67 11.62
N SER A 351 21.35 -2.33 11.97
CA SER A 351 20.37 -2.91 11.03
C SER A 351 19.25 -1.93 10.64
N LEU A 352 19.08 -0.82 11.36
CA LEU A 352 17.96 0.10 11.14
C LEU A 352 18.08 0.75 9.75
N ARG A 353 17.04 0.63 8.92
CA ARG A 353 16.98 1.19 7.57
C ARG A 353 15.88 2.22 7.43
N SER A 354 14.78 2.04 8.15
CA SER A 354 13.62 2.91 8.04
C SER A 354 13.12 3.32 9.42
N LEU A 355 13.01 4.63 9.63
CA LEU A 355 12.49 5.23 10.86
C LEU A 355 11.33 6.14 10.50
N TYR A 356 10.14 5.82 11.00
CA TYR A 356 8.92 6.59 10.80
C TYR A 356 8.41 7.09 12.14
N LEU A 357 8.47 8.41 12.33
CA LEU A 357 7.91 9.13 13.46
C LEU A 357 6.75 9.98 12.92
N CYS A 358 5.53 9.61 13.28
CA CYS A 358 4.32 10.19 12.74
C CYS A 358 3.47 10.76 13.88
N GLU A 359 3.00 12.00 13.76
CA GLU A 359 2.13 12.63 14.78
C GLU A 359 2.69 12.60 16.20
N LEU A 360 4.02 12.66 16.34
CA LEU A 360 4.67 12.77 17.64
C LEU A 360 4.81 14.26 18.00
N PRO A 361 4.42 14.70 19.21
CA PRO A 361 4.54 16.09 19.64
C PRO A 361 5.99 16.46 20.00
N LEU A 362 6.91 16.26 19.04
CA LEU A 362 8.35 16.49 19.20
C LEU A 362 8.61 17.99 19.43
N GLN A 363 9.32 18.32 20.51
CA GLN A 363 9.75 19.70 20.77
C GLN A 363 10.99 20.07 19.94
N SER A 364 11.88 19.10 19.73
CA SER A 364 13.08 19.21 18.90
C SER A 364 13.49 17.84 18.39
N LEU A 365 14.07 17.78 17.19
CA LEU A 365 14.61 16.54 16.65
C LEU A 365 15.91 16.08 17.30
N GLY A 366 16.73 16.95 17.91
CA GLY A 366 18.05 16.55 18.43
C GLY A 366 19.06 16.22 17.32
N ASP A 367 20.19 15.60 17.69
CA ASP A 367 21.22 15.14 16.76
C ASP A 367 21.15 13.63 16.56
N MET A 368 20.92 13.21 15.32
CA MET A 368 20.78 11.82 14.88
C MET A 368 21.98 11.37 14.02
N SER A 369 23.13 12.03 14.17
CA SER A 369 24.35 11.80 13.39
C SER A 369 24.93 10.37 13.52
N THR A 370 24.51 9.60 14.52
CA THR A 370 24.96 8.22 14.76
C THR A 370 24.22 7.17 13.92
N LEU A 371 23.06 7.50 13.34
CA LEU A 371 22.23 6.57 12.56
C LEU A 371 22.72 6.38 11.11
N LEU A 372 23.99 6.01 10.96
CA LEU A 372 24.68 5.79 9.67
C LEU A 372 23.96 4.87 8.66
N PRO A 373 23.25 3.79 9.06
CA PRO A 373 22.62 2.90 8.08
C PRO A 373 21.28 3.38 7.52
N LEU A 374 20.72 4.47 8.05
CA LEU A 374 19.36 4.89 7.74
C LEU A 374 19.19 5.26 6.26
N ARG A 375 18.14 4.74 5.64
CA ARG A 375 17.79 4.98 4.23
C ARG A 375 16.47 5.72 4.07
N GLU A 376 15.56 5.55 5.01
CA GLU A 376 14.24 6.16 4.97
C GLU A 376 13.96 6.82 6.33
N LEU A 377 13.57 8.09 6.27
CA LEU A 377 13.21 8.87 7.45
C LEU A 377 11.87 9.55 7.20
N GLY A 378 10.86 9.15 7.95
CA GLY A 378 9.57 9.84 8.03
C GLY A 378 9.46 10.60 9.33
N LEU A 379 9.18 11.89 9.25
CA LEU A 379 8.96 12.81 10.36
C LEU A 379 7.65 13.56 10.09
N VAL A 380 6.56 12.81 9.98
CA VAL A 380 5.28 13.30 9.47
C VAL A 380 4.46 13.91 10.60
N ARG A 381 3.93 15.12 10.40
CA ARG A 381 3.08 15.82 11.40
C ARG A 381 3.75 15.93 12.79
N CYS A 382 5.07 16.05 12.85
CA CYS A 382 5.86 16.18 14.10
C CYS A 382 5.98 17.62 14.63
N ALA A 383 5.16 18.55 14.13
CA ALA A 383 5.17 19.97 14.49
C ALA A 383 6.54 20.68 14.35
N LEU A 384 7.39 20.20 13.43
CA LEU A 384 8.74 20.72 13.24
C LEU A 384 8.72 22.16 12.72
N ARG A 385 9.64 22.99 13.25
CA ARG A 385 9.90 24.36 12.77
C ARG A 385 11.09 24.42 11.83
N SER A 386 12.10 23.61 12.09
CA SER A 386 13.29 23.46 11.26
C SER A 386 13.73 22.01 11.24
N CYS A 387 14.33 21.59 10.13
CA CYS A 387 14.96 20.28 10.01
C CYS A 387 16.33 20.44 9.33
N THR A 388 17.38 19.88 9.94
CA THR A 388 18.72 19.84 9.37
C THR A 388 19.19 18.40 9.42
N ILE A 389 19.51 17.86 8.24
CA ILE A 389 20.02 16.49 8.13
C ILE A 389 21.51 16.51 8.48
N PRO A 390 21.94 15.75 9.52
CA PRO A 390 23.33 15.73 9.93
C PRO A 390 24.21 14.88 8.97
N PRO A 391 25.54 15.09 8.97
CA PRO A 391 26.50 14.36 8.12
C PRO A 391 26.41 12.83 8.17
N GLY A 392 25.98 12.28 9.31
CA GLY A 392 25.81 10.84 9.49
C GLY A 392 24.77 10.20 8.57
N LEU A 393 23.82 10.96 8.02
CA LEU A 393 22.73 10.43 7.20
C LEU A 393 22.98 10.57 5.69
N SER A 394 24.23 10.49 5.25
CA SER A 394 24.61 10.58 3.83
C SER A 394 23.96 9.53 2.93
N ARG A 395 23.57 8.39 3.49
CA ARG A 395 22.89 7.27 2.79
C ARG A 395 21.37 7.38 2.76
N LEU A 396 20.80 8.47 3.28
CA LEU A 396 19.36 8.68 3.29
C LEU A 396 18.85 8.83 1.85
N ARG A 397 17.86 8.02 1.47
CA ARG A 397 17.26 7.97 0.13
C ARG A 397 15.87 8.56 0.08
N ALA A 398 15.11 8.45 1.17
CA ALA A 398 13.78 9.02 1.27
C ALA A 398 13.63 9.82 2.57
N LEU A 399 13.12 11.04 2.43
CA LEU A 399 12.77 11.93 3.53
C LEU A 399 11.32 12.37 3.39
N ASP A 400 10.48 12.05 4.36
CA ASP A 400 9.09 12.52 4.42
C ASP A 400 8.92 13.48 5.60
N LEU A 401 8.69 14.76 5.30
CA LEU A 401 8.42 15.81 6.28
C LEU A 401 6.98 16.31 6.19
N SER A 402 6.09 15.53 5.58
CA SER A 402 4.72 15.96 5.30
C SER A 402 3.97 16.37 6.56
N GLY A 403 3.06 17.34 6.44
CA GLY A 403 2.22 17.79 7.53
C GLY A 403 2.92 18.66 8.58
N ASN A 404 4.23 18.96 8.45
CA ASN A 404 4.89 19.94 9.30
C ASN A 404 4.56 21.36 8.87
N ARG A 405 3.33 21.80 9.19
CA ARG A 405 2.78 23.10 8.78
C ARG A 405 3.55 24.31 9.32
N SER A 406 4.41 24.12 10.31
CA SER A 406 5.25 25.17 10.90
C SER A 406 6.70 25.16 10.40
N LEU A 407 7.07 24.21 9.52
CA LEU A 407 8.42 24.06 9.01
C LEU A 407 8.77 25.26 8.11
N SER A 408 9.71 26.09 8.54
CA SER A 408 10.15 27.27 7.80
C SER A 408 11.52 27.12 7.14
N TYR A 409 12.33 26.18 7.63
CA TYR A 409 13.71 25.95 7.19
C TYR A 409 14.00 24.45 7.06
N LEU A 410 14.59 24.06 5.94
CA LEU A 410 15.07 22.70 5.67
C LEU A 410 16.49 22.73 5.12
N ASP A 411 17.36 21.89 5.66
CA ASP A 411 18.72 21.68 5.16
C ASP A 411 19.00 20.20 4.94
N VAL A 412 19.19 19.82 3.68
CA VAL A 412 19.46 18.44 3.24
C VAL A 412 20.83 18.32 2.56
N ARG A 413 21.75 19.27 2.78
CA ARG A 413 23.09 19.26 2.14
C ARG A 413 23.87 17.98 2.35
N GLU A 414 23.71 17.37 3.52
CA GLU A 414 24.42 16.16 3.89
C GLU A 414 23.76 14.87 3.37
N ALA A 415 22.50 14.93 2.92
CA ALA A 415 21.74 13.77 2.40
C ALA A 415 22.08 13.50 0.93
N GLN A 416 23.31 13.05 0.66
CA GLN A 416 23.85 12.95 -0.70
C GLN A 416 23.17 11.88 -1.57
N GLU A 417 22.64 10.81 -0.98
CA GLU A 417 21.89 9.76 -1.71
C GLU A 417 20.37 10.03 -1.79
N LEU A 418 19.90 11.23 -1.45
CA LEU A 418 18.46 11.52 -1.35
C LEU A 418 17.79 11.50 -2.74
N GLN A 419 16.80 10.62 -2.90
CA GLN A 419 16.06 10.39 -4.14
C GLN A 419 14.63 10.91 -4.09
N THR A 420 14.03 10.89 -2.89
CA THR A 420 12.65 11.29 -2.67
C THR A 420 12.55 12.21 -1.46
N LEU A 421 11.91 13.36 -1.65
CA LEU A 421 11.65 14.33 -0.58
C LEU A 421 10.17 14.73 -0.58
N SER A 422 9.41 14.35 0.45
CA SER A 422 8.01 14.78 0.57
C SER A 422 7.88 15.96 1.53
N LEU A 423 7.31 17.06 1.03
CA LEU A 423 7.05 18.30 1.76
C LEU A 423 5.57 18.67 1.75
N GLN A 424 4.70 17.69 1.54
CA GLN A 424 3.26 17.91 1.47
C GLN A 424 2.76 18.61 2.72
N GLU A 425 1.90 19.61 2.57
CA GLU A 425 1.38 20.42 3.69
C GLU A 425 2.44 21.18 4.53
N CYS A 426 3.67 21.40 4.04
CA CYS A 426 4.68 22.27 4.67
C CYS A 426 4.49 23.75 4.30
N ARG A 427 3.35 24.33 4.71
CA ARG A 427 2.82 25.60 4.15
C ARG A 427 3.66 26.86 4.37
N VAL A 428 4.58 26.87 5.34
CA VAL A 428 5.37 28.05 5.70
C VAL A 428 6.85 27.91 5.38
N LEU A 429 7.23 26.88 4.61
CA LEU A 429 8.60 26.60 4.23
C LEU A 429 9.13 27.71 3.31
N ARG A 430 10.17 28.40 3.76
CA ARG A 430 10.76 29.55 3.03
C ARG A 430 12.12 29.22 2.44
N GLU A 431 12.86 28.33 3.06
CA GLU A 431 14.24 28.04 2.68
C GLU A 431 14.51 26.55 2.68
N ILE A 432 15.06 26.06 1.57
CA ILE A 432 15.54 24.69 1.39
C ILE A 432 16.98 24.75 0.91
N ARG A 433 17.92 24.23 1.71
CA ARG A 433 19.33 24.11 1.36
C ARG A 433 19.68 22.69 0.95
N GLY A 434 20.59 22.55 0.01
CA GLY A 434 21.14 21.25 -0.40
C GLY A 434 20.30 20.46 -1.40
N ALA A 435 18.99 20.77 -1.51
CA ALA A 435 18.13 20.16 -2.55
C ALA A 435 18.73 20.30 -3.96
N THR A 436 19.50 21.36 -4.20
CA THR A 436 20.17 21.59 -5.48
C THR A 436 21.65 21.24 -5.52
N SER A 437 22.27 20.83 -4.41
CA SER A 437 23.61 20.23 -4.44
C SER A 437 23.55 18.72 -4.66
N ILE A 438 22.42 18.08 -4.34
CA ILE A 438 22.09 16.69 -4.72
C ILE A 438 22.13 16.51 -6.25
N LEU A 439 21.98 17.60 -7.01
CA LEU A 439 21.98 17.65 -8.48
C LEU A 439 23.34 17.47 -9.18
N TYR A 440 24.37 18.14 -8.69
CA TYR A 440 25.55 18.48 -9.51
C TYR A 440 26.85 17.82 -9.05
N GLY A 441 26.79 17.00 -7.98
CA GLY A 441 27.99 16.78 -7.18
C GLY A 441 28.58 18.13 -6.75
N GLN A 442 29.77 18.16 -6.15
CA GLN A 442 30.39 19.43 -5.78
C GLN A 442 30.97 20.21 -6.98
N SER A 443 30.69 19.81 -8.23
CA SER A 443 31.23 20.44 -9.44
C SER A 443 30.27 21.50 -10.01
N THR A 444 30.72 22.76 -9.97
CA THR A 444 30.07 23.91 -10.60
C THR A 444 30.24 23.97 -12.12
N GLU A 445 30.90 22.98 -12.74
CA GLU A 445 31.21 22.96 -14.18
C GLU A 445 30.03 22.52 -15.07
N ASP A 446 29.00 21.87 -14.51
CA ASP A 446 27.80 21.41 -15.23
C ASP A 446 26.55 22.29 -14.99
N ALA A 447 26.73 23.55 -14.57
CA ALA A 447 25.61 24.46 -14.34
C ALA A 447 24.83 24.69 -15.65
N PRO A 448 23.49 24.54 -15.68
CA PRO A 448 22.72 24.63 -16.92
C PRO A 448 22.83 26.03 -17.54
N THR A 449 23.15 26.07 -18.83
CA THR A 449 23.27 27.31 -19.62
C THR A 449 21.92 27.87 -20.09
N HIS A 450 20.82 27.15 -19.84
CA HIS A 450 19.47 27.51 -20.26
C HIS A 450 18.51 27.63 -19.06
N PRO A 451 17.43 28.44 -19.18
CA PRO A 451 16.35 28.44 -18.20
C PRO A 451 15.80 27.03 -18.00
N HIS A 452 15.60 26.61 -16.76
CA HIS A 452 15.24 25.23 -16.45
C HIS A 452 14.40 25.15 -15.18
N PHE A 453 13.64 24.06 -15.06
CA PHE A 453 13.04 23.63 -13.81
C PHE A 453 13.93 22.60 -13.12
N VAL A 454 13.91 22.60 -11.79
CA VAL A 454 14.57 21.59 -10.96
C VAL A 454 13.55 20.99 -10.01
N VAL A 455 13.46 19.67 -9.92
CA VAL A 455 12.71 19.02 -8.85
C VAL A 455 13.41 19.25 -7.52
N ILE A 456 12.78 20.03 -6.64
CA ILE A 456 13.27 20.32 -5.28
C ILE A 456 12.48 19.57 -4.20
N ALA A 457 11.36 18.95 -4.54
CA ALA A 457 10.65 17.95 -3.72
C ALA A 457 9.80 17.02 -4.61
N GLY A 458 9.61 15.78 -4.18
CA GLY A 458 8.84 14.75 -4.88
C GLY A 458 9.71 13.58 -5.36
N GLU A 459 9.13 12.74 -6.21
CA GLU A 459 9.86 11.74 -7.00
C GLU A 459 10.80 12.43 -7.99
N GLU A 460 11.89 11.76 -8.37
CA GLU A 460 12.89 12.31 -9.29
C GLU A 460 13.54 13.59 -8.74
N LEU A 461 13.77 13.64 -7.41
CA LEU A 461 14.47 14.76 -6.76
C LEU A 461 15.80 15.03 -7.47
N GLY A 462 16.04 16.30 -7.80
CA GLY A 462 17.20 16.66 -8.59
C GLY A 462 17.07 16.40 -10.10
N ARG A 463 15.90 16.04 -10.63
CA ARG A 463 15.74 16.03 -12.08
C ARG A 463 15.62 17.48 -12.58
N ALA A 464 16.44 17.83 -13.56
CA ALA A 464 16.38 19.13 -14.24
C ALA A 464 15.68 19.01 -15.61
N PHE A 465 14.89 20.02 -15.96
CA PHE A 465 14.18 20.12 -17.23
C PHE A 465 14.55 21.44 -17.91
N SER A 466 15.43 21.37 -18.92
CA SER A 466 15.85 22.55 -19.71
C SER A 466 14.72 23.05 -20.59
N VAL A 467 14.33 24.31 -20.45
CA VAL A 467 13.22 24.94 -21.18
C VAL A 467 13.79 25.89 -22.24
N GLU A 468 14.04 25.35 -23.43
CA GLU A 468 14.56 26.12 -24.58
C GLU A 468 13.45 26.80 -25.40
N GLY A 469 12.24 26.23 -25.39
CA GLY A 469 11.06 26.72 -26.10
C GLY A 469 9.77 26.35 -25.36
N ASN A 470 8.65 26.27 -26.08
CA ASN A 470 7.39 25.82 -25.49
C ASN A 470 7.52 24.36 -25.03
N CYS A 471 7.00 24.05 -23.85
CA CYS A 471 7.04 22.69 -23.31
C CYS A 471 5.80 22.35 -22.51
N VAL A 472 5.52 21.06 -22.36
CA VAL A 472 4.40 20.52 -21.60
C VAL A 472 4.91 19.52 -20.58
N PHE A 473 4.41 19.60 -19.35
CA PHE A 473 4.66 18.62 -18.30
C PHE A 473 3.46 17.69 -18.17
N GLY A 474 3.71 16.39 -18.03
CA GLY A 474 2.64 15.41 -17.87
C GLY A 474 3.16 13.99 -17.66
N ARG A 475 2.25 13.06 -17.31
CA ARG A 475 2.62 11.67 -17.00
C ARG A 475 2.80 10.77 -18.22
N VAL A 476 2.03 10.99 -19.28
CA VAL A 476 2.13 10.20 -20.52
C VAL A 476 1.80 11.12 -21.68
N GLY A 477 2.78 11.35 -22.56
CA GLY A 477 2.63 12.17 -23.75
C GLY A 477 1.90 11.41 -24.86
N GLY A 478 1.00 12.09 -25.57
CA GLY A 478 0.30 11.51 -26.70
C GLY A 478 -0.53 12.54 -27.43
N GLU A 479 -1.63 12.98 -26.83
CA GLU A 479 -2.60 13.92 -27.40
C GLU A 479 -3.50 14.38 -26.25
N LYS A 480 -3.92 15.65 -26.23
CA LYS A 480 -5.08 16.04 -25.42
C LYS A 480 -6.23 16.31 -26.38
N HIS A 481 -7.21 15.41 -26.41
CA HIS A 481 -8.39 15.51 -27.28
C HIS A 481 -8.10 15.41 -28.80
N GLY A 482 -7.02 14.72 -29.18
CA GLY A 482 -6.67 14.50 -30.60
C GLY A 482 -5.81 15.60 -31.23
N ASP A 483 -5.44 16.63 -30.47
CA ASP A 483 -4.52 17.67 -30.94
C ASP A 483 -3.07 17.35 -30.54
N PRO A 484 -2.10 17.47 -31.47
CA PRO A 484 -0.69 17.28 -31.18
C PRO A 484 -0.18 18.35 -30.23
N ILE A 485 0.66 17.94 -29.28
CA ILE A 485 1.31 18.87 -28.34
C ILE A 485 2.40 19.63 -29.11
N GLU A 486 2.25 20.95 -29.24
CA GLU A 486 3.31 21.81 -29.76
C GLU A 486 4.41 22.01 -28.70
N GLY A 487 5.65 21.64 -29.04
CA GLY A 487 6.83 21.82 -28.19
C GLY A 487 7.35 20.53 -27.55
N SER A 488 8.29 20.65 -26.62
CA SER A 488 8.89 19.51 -25.92
C SER A 488 7.94 18.95 -24.86
N PHE A 489 7.83 17.63 -24.75
CA PHE A 489 7.08 16.98 -23.68
C PHE A 489 8.03 16.46 -22.59
N PHE A 490 7.81 16.90 -21.36
CA PHE A 490 8.53 16.42 -20.18
C PHE A 490 7.67 15.41 -19.42
N GLU A 491 8.01 14.15 -19.62
CA GLU A 491 7.37 13.03 -18.92
C GLU A 491 7.80 12.99 -17.45
N MET A 492 6.82 12.96 -16.55
CA MET A 492 7.01 12.88 -15.11
C MET A 492 6.34 11.61 -14.57
N LYS A 493 7.05 10.83 -13.76
CA LYS A 493 6.59 9.48 -13.36
C LYS A 493 5.51 9.48 -12.27
N CYS A 494 5.31 10.60 -11.59
CA CYS A 494 4.43 10.67 -10.44
C CYS A 494 2.95 10.50 -10.81
N MET A 495 2.25 9.59 -10.12
CA MET A 495 0.82 9.30 -10.37
C MET A 495 -0.14 10.44 -10.05
N SER A 496 0.29 11.41 -9.22
CA SER A 496 -0.49 12.63 -8.94
C SER A 496 -0.50 13.63 -10.11
N ILE A 497 0.35 13.40 -11.13
CA ILE A 497 0.43 14.25 -12.30
C ILE A 497 -0.52 13.72 -13.38
N SER A 498 -1.33 14.63 -13.93
CA SER A 498 -2.23 14.31 -15.04
C SER A 498 -1.44 13.88 -16.28
N PRO A 499 -2.02 13.07 -17.20
CA PRO A 499 -1.35 12.69 -18.45
C PRO A 499 -0.76 13.90 -19.20
N VAL A 500 -1.51 15.01 -19.23
CA VAL A 500 -1.09 16.33 -19.64
C VAL A 500 -1.49 17.31 -18.52
N HIS A 501 -0.53 17.92 -17.84
CA HIS A 501 -0.76 18.67 -16.60
C HIS A 501 -0.70 20.18 -16.80
N CYS A 502 0.45 20.71 -17.23
CA CYS A 502 0.64 22.13 -17.47
C CYS A 502 1.50 22.37 -18.71
N ARG A 503 1.40 23.58 -19.27
CA ARG A 503 2.25 24.05 -20.38
C ARG A 503 3.04 25.27 -19.93
N VAL A 504 4.26 25.39 -20.42
CA VAL A 504 5.06 26.60 -20.30
C VAL A 504 5.29 27.15 -21.71
N ASP A 505 4.81 28.36 -21.93
CA ASP A 505 4.94 29.08 -23.18
C ASP A 505 6.06 30.13 -23.08
N ARG A 506 6.97 30.14 -24.04
CA ARG A 506 8.06 31.11 -24.12
C ARG A 506 7.69 32.22 -25.12
N THR A 507 7.64 33.46 -24.64
CA THR A 507 7.43 34.65 -25.47
C THR A 507 8.60 35.60 -25.28
N GLY A 508 9.62 35.48 -26.15
CA GLY A 508 10.90 36.17 -25.96
C GLY A 508 11.64 35.63 -24.73
N ASP A 509 11.88 36.49 -23.75
CA ASP A 509 12.52 36.15 -22.47
C ASP A 509 11.52 35.91 -21.32
N VAL A 510 10.22 36.03 -21.63
CA VAL A 510 9.14 35.80 -20.66
C VAL A 510 8.63 34.37 -20.78
N PHE A 511 8.53 33.68 -19.65
CA PHE A 511 8.01 32.32 -19.55
C PHE A 511 6.68 32.35 -18.79
N ILE A 512 5.64 31.78 -19.38
CA ILE A 512 4.29 31.78 -18.84
C ILE A 512 3.87 30.34 -18.61
N ILE A 513 3.56 29.97 -17.36
CA ILE A 513 2.99 28.66 -17.03
C ILE A 513 1.47 28.71 -17.08
N ARG A 514 0.84 27.67 -17.64
CA ARG A 514 -0.61 27.51 -17.78
C ARG A 514 -1.04 26.14 -17.32
N ASP A 515 -2.02 26.08 -16.43
CA ASP A 515 -2.65 24.82 -16.05
C ASP A 515 -3.53 24.31 -17.21
N LEU A 516 -3.39 23.03 -17.56
CA LEU A 516 -4.17 22.41 -18.61
C LEU A 516 -5.35 21.62 -18.04
N GLN A 517 -6.10 22.23 -17.11
CA GLN A 517 -7.22 21.60 -16.42
C GLN A 517 -6.82 20.27 -15.78
N SER A 518 -5.66 20.28 -15.12
CA SER A 518 -5.16 19.10 -14.46
C SER A 518 -6.02 18.73 -13.26
N LEU A 519 -6.05 17.44 -12.90
CA LEU A 519 -6.89 16.96 -11.79
C LEU A 519 -6.52 17.62 -10.46
N GLU A 520 -5.22 17.74 -10.18
CA GLU A 520 -4.70 18.32 -8.94
C GLU A 520 -4.47 19.82 -9.05
N GLY A 521 -4.54 20.41 -10.26
CA GLY A 521 -4.20 21.80 -10.57
C GLY A 521 -2.71 22.13 -10.45
N THR A 522 -2.33 23.27 -11.03
CA THR A 522 -1.00 23.86 -10.92
C THR A 522 -1.00 24.98 -9.89
N SER A 523 -0.01 25.00 -9.00
CA SER A 523 0.18 26.11 -8.05
C SER A 523 1.55 26.78 -8.25
N LEU A 524 1.61 28.10 -8.12
CA LEU A 524 2.82 28.91 -8.14
C LEU A 524 2.98 29.58 -6.79
N ASN A 525 4.10 29.32 -6.10
CA ASN A 525 4.43 29.87 -4.78
C ASN A 525 3.32 29.63 -3.73
N GLY A 526 2.65 28.47 -3.81
CA GLY A 526 1.57 28.05 -2.90
C GLY A 526 0.17 28.49 -3.29
N GLU A 527 0.01 29.30 -4.34
CA GLU A 527 -1.27 29.78 -4.84
C GLU A 527 -1.66 29.06 -6.14
N ARG A 528 -2.90 28.58 -6.26
CA ARG A 528 -3.37 27.93 -7.49
C ARG A 528 -3.45 28.94 -8.62
N VAL A 529 -2.95 28.57 -9.80
CA VAL A 529 -2.91 29.44 -10.98
C VAL A 529 -3.50 28.73 -12.19
N THR A 530 -4.28 29.46 -12.99
CA THR A 530 -4.64 29.03 -14.35
C THR A 530 -3.58 29.47 -15.36
N GLU A 531 -2.99 30.64 -15.13
CA GLU A 531 -1.90 31.23 -15.91
C GLU A 531 -1.06 32.15 -15.01
N ALA A 532 0.27 32.10 -15.13
CA ALA A 532 1.16 33.02 -14.41
C ALA A 532 2.52 33.19 -15.12
N VAL A 533 3.18 34.33 -14.90
CA VAL A 533 4.55 34.59 -15.39
C VAL A 533 5.55 34.05 -14.38
N LEU A 534 6.53 33.27 -14.85
CA LEU A 534 7.60 32.71 -14.04
C LEU A 534 8.75 33.71 -13.85
N ARG A 535 9.23 33.82 -12.61
CA ARG A 535 10.39 34.61 -12.19
C ARG A 535 11.43 33.72 -11.53
N HIS A 536 12.71 34.03 -11.73
CA HIS A 536 13.80 33.26 -11.11
C HIS A 536 13.54 33.02 -9.62
N GLY A 537 13.61 31.75 -9.19
CA GLY A 537 13.37 31.33 -7.82
C GLY A 537 11.94 30.87 -7.52
N ASP A 538 10.98 31.10 -8.42
CA ASP A 538 9.59 30.67 -8.26
C ASP A 538 9.49 29.16 -8.07
N CYS A 539 8.62 28.74 -7.15
CA CYS A 539 8.31 27.34 -6.90
C CYS A 539 6.97 26.97 -7.54
N VAL A 540 6.96 25.94 -8.38
CA VAL A 540 5.78 25.40 -9.06
C VAL A 540 5.44 24.04 -8.48
N GLU A 541 4.22 23.87 -7.99
CA GLU A 541 3.70 22.59 -7.49
C GLU A 541 2.80 21.94 -8.54
N LEU A 542 3.12 20.70 -8.91
CA LEU A 542 2.38 19.85 -9.84
C LEU A 542 2.04 18.53 -9.14
N GLY A 543 0.81 18.39 -8.65
CA GLY A 543 0.44 17.27 -7.80
C GLY A 543 1.34 17.19 -6.56
N ARG A 544 2.12 16.12 -6.41
CA ARG A 544 3.06 15.92 -5.29
C ARG A 544 4.50 16.37 -5.57
N ILE A 545 4.77 16.93 -6.74
CA ILE A 545 6.10 17.36 -7.15
C ILE A 545 6.23 18.88 -6.99
N LEU A 546 7.33 19.33 -6.40
CA LEU A 546 7.70 20.74 -6.31
C LEU A 546 8.92 21.01 -7.20
N LEU A 547 8.73 21.91 -8.17
CA LEU A 547 9.75 22.37 -9.10
C LEU A 547 10.20 23.78 -8.70
N GLN A 548 11.47 24.11 -8.88
CA GLN A 548 11.95 25.49 -8.80
C GLN A 548 12.37 25.97 -10.19
N TRP A 549 11.84 27.13 -10.60
CA TRP A 549 12.24 27.80 -11.83
C TRP A 549 13.57 28.54 -11.64
N ARG A 550 14.52 28.29 -12.53
CA ARG A 550 15.84 28.91 -12.50
C ARG A 550 16.19 29.47 -13.87
N GLN A 551 16.63 30.72 -13.86
CA GLN A 551 17.25 31.38 -15.00
C GLN A 551 18.76 31.46 -14.75
N PRO A 552 19.61 31.08 -15.74
CA PRO A 552 21.03 31.33 -15.69
C PRO A 552 21.28 32.82 -15.44
N SER A 553 22.22 33.11 -14.54
CA SER A 553 22.66 34.47 -14.22
C SER A 553 23.43 35.12 -15.35
#